data_AF-A0AAW2U002-F1
#
_entry.id   AF-A0AAW2U002-F1
#
_cell.length_a   1.000
_cell.length_b   1.000
_cell.length_c   1.000
_cell.angle_alpha   90.00
_cell.angle_beta   90.00
_cell.angle_gamma   90.00
#
_symmetry.space_group_name_H-M   'P 1'
#
loop_
_entity.id
_entity.type
_entity.pdbx_description
1 polymer ?
#
loop_
_entity_poly.entity_id
_entity_poly.type
_entity_poly.pdbx_seq_one_letter_code
_entity_poly.pdbx_strand_id
1 'polypeptide(L)'
;MSECINGVLKGVRRLPVTAIVEMTLKRTAHYFRERAIKSGVMLSNSQLWTDIAKKKFTHWGEKSINHTVTKYNHLQQSASVVTKRQQGPGLNTHVVKLANRECSCGKWNQFGIPCSHAQKSEDYWDVPNFELVHDPTIRTSTRPGRNKTSRIPNEMDWRQTRERQQAQQRGESSRQSNVPLPGHPE
;
A
#
# COMPACT_ATOMS: atom_id res chain seq x y z
N MET A 1 -6.40 -3.53 2.42
CA MET A 1 -7.46 -3.45 3.45
C MET A 1 -8.87 -3.60 2.86
N SER A 2 -9.11 -3.24 1.59
CA SER A 2 -10.43 -3.41 0.96
C SER A 2 -10.81 -4.88 0.69
N GLU A 3 -9.86 -5.73 0.25
CA GLU A 3 -10.15 -7.12 -0.11
C GLU A 3 -10.51 -8.03 1.09
N CYS A 4 -9.86 -7.83 2.24
CA CYS A 4 -10.18 -8.59 3.45
C CYS A 4 -11.56 -8.25 4.04
N ILE A 5 -12.01 -7.02 3.86
CA ILE A 5 -13.33 -6.57 4.30
C ILE A 5 -14.42 -7.08 3.33
N ASN A 6 -14.13 -7.19 2.03
CA ASN A 6 -15.08 -7.74 1.07
C ASN A 6 -15.51 -9.17 1.40
N GLY A 7 -14.59 -10.05 1.83
CA GLY A 7 -14.94 -11.41 2.25
C GLY A 7 -15.90 -11.43 3.44
N VAL A 8 -15.65 -10.57 4.43
CA VAL A 8 -16.52 -10.42 5.61
C VAL A 8 -17.89 -9.85 5.20
N LEU A 9 -17.91 -8.78 4.40
CA LEU A 9 -19.13 -8.10 3.96
C LEU A 9 -20.03 -8.99 3.08
N LYS A 10 -19.45 -9.93 2.32
CA LYS A 10 -20.23 -10.92 1.56
C LYS A 10 -21.03 -11.86 2.47
N GLY A 11 -20.51 -12.20 3.66
CA GLY A 11 -21.17 -13.08 4.63
C GLY A 11 -22.24 -12.40 5.48
N VAL A 12 -22.18 -11.08 5.66
CA VAL A 12 -23.08 -10.33 6.56
C VAL A 12 -24.22 -9.58 5.86
N ARG A 13 -24.46 -9.83 4.56
CA ARG A 13 -25.49 -9.14 3.77
C ARG A 13 -26.93 -9.22 4.30
N ARG A 14 -27.21 -10.14 5.23
CA ARG A 14 -28.53 -10.34 5.86
C ARG A 14 -28.60 -9.87 7.31
N LEU A 15 -27.53 -9.26 7.83
CA LEU A 15 -27.52 -8.72 9.19
C LEU A 15 -28.04 -7.27 9.18
N PRO A 16 -28.72 -6.83 10.25
CA PRO A 16 -29.03 -5.42 10.45
C PRO A 16 -27.76 -4.57 10.35
N VAL A 17 -27.86 -3.38 9.77
CA VAL A 17 -26.73 -2.44 9.61
C VAL A 17 -26.04 -2.17 10.96
N THR A 18 -26.82 -2.07 12.03
CA THR A 18 -26.33 -1.92 13.41
C THR A 18 -25.42 -3.07 13.83
N ALA A 19 -25.80 -4.32 13.54
CA ALA A 19 -24.98 -5.49 13.85
C ALA A 19 -23.64 -5.51 13.09
N ILE A 20 -23.63 -5.06 11.82
CA ILE A 20 -22.41 -4.94 11.02
C ILE A 20 -21.48 -3.87 11.59
N VAL A 21 -22.03 -2.70 11.94
CA VAL A 21 -21.28 -1.59 12.54
C VAL A 21 -20.69 -2.02 13.88
N GLU A 22 -21.48 -2.62 14.76
CA GLU A 22 -21.02 -3.11 16.05
C GLU A 22 -19.91 -4.16 15.92
N MET A 23 -20.09 -5.16 15.05
CA MET A 23 -19.07 -6.19 14.84
C MET A 23 -17.77 -5.58 14.30
N THR A 24 -17.88 -4.63 13.37
CA THR A 24 -16.71 -3.95 12.79
C THR A 24 -16.00 -3.12 13.84
N LEU A 25 -16.74 -2.37 14.66
CA LEU A 25 -16.19 -1.58 15.76
C LEU A 25 -15.49 -2.48 16.78
N LYS A 26 -16.16 -3.55 17.25
CA LYS A 26 -15.62 -4.51 18.21
C LYS A 26 -14.34 -5.15 17.70
N ARG A 27 -14.31 -5.62 16.45
CA ARG A 27 -13.11 -6.21 15.83
C ARG A 27 -11.98 -5.20 15.68
N THR A 28 -12.30 -3.98 15.28
CA THR A 28 -11.32 -2.90 15.12
C THR A 28 -10.70 -2.52 16.47
N ALA A 29 -11.53 -2.32 17.50
CA ALA A 29 -11.08 -2.01 18.85
C ALA A 29 -10.23 -3.15 19.44
N HIS A 30 -10.65 -4.40 19.27
CA HIS A 30 -9.88 -5.57 19.67
C HIS A 30 -8.52 -5.62 18.96
N TYR A 31 -8.50 -5.43 17.64
CA TYR A 31 -7.25 -5.40 16.86
C TYR A 31 -6.27 -4.33 17.38
N PHE A 32 -6.76 -3.11 17.64
CA PHE A 32 -5.91 -2.04 18.16
C PHE A 32 -5.41 -2.31 19.57
N ARG A 33 -6.25 -2.89 20.45
CA ARG A 33 -5.83 -3.29 21.81
C ARG A 33 -4.72 -4.32 21.75
N GLU A 34 -4.89 -5.39 20.97
CA GLU A 34 -3.87 -6.41 20.74
C GLU A 34 -2.58 -5.82 20.17
N ARG A 35 -2.70 -4.87 19.24
CA ARG A 35 -1.55 -4.18 18.64
C ARG A 35 -0.81 -3.32 19.66
N ALA A 36 -1.53 -2.62 20.54
CA ALA A 36 -0.96 -1.79 21.59
C ALA A 36 -0.21 -2.63 22.63
N ILE A 37 -0.81 -3.74 23.08
CA ILE A 37 -0.15 -4.70 24.00
C ILE A 37 1.15 -5.21 23.37
N LYS A 38 1.10 -5.68 22.13
CA LYS A 38 2.31 -6.13 21.41
C LYS A 38 3.36 -5.03 21.26
N SER A 39 2.93 -3.79 21.00
CA SER A 39 3.85 -2.64 20.94
C SER A 39 4.49 -2.35 22.30
N GLY A 40 3.74 -2.48 23.39
CA GLY A 40 4.24 -2.33 24.76
C GLY A 40 5.28 -3.40 25.10
N VAL A 41 5.00 -4.66 24.77
CA VAL A 41 5.96 -5.78 24.94
C VAL A 41 7.22 -5.56 24.09
N MET A 42 7.07 -5.07 22.86
CA MET A 42 8.23 -4.73 22.03
C MET A 42 9.08 -3.63 22.68
N LEU A 43 8.44 -2.58 23.23
CA LEU A 43 9.14 -1.48 23.88
C LEU A 43 9.85 -1.94 25.16
N SER A 44 9.20 -2.75 26.00
CA SER A 44 9.82 -3.30 27.22
C SER A 44 11.02 -4.18 26.90
N ASN A 45 10.97 -4.91 25.79
CA ASN A 45 12.05 -5.78 25.34
C ASN A 45 13.12 -5.03 24.51
N SER A 46 13.05 -3.70 24.42
CA SER A 46 13.92 -2.87 23.57
C SER A 46 13.99 -3.38 22.12
N GLN A 47 12.89 -3.98 21.64
CA GLN A 47 12.81 -4.58 20.31
C GLN A 47 12.51 -3.52 19.27
N LEU A 48 13.56 -3.10 18.54
CA LEU A 48 13.47 -2.10 17.47
C LEU A 48 12.57 -2.54 16.31
N TRP A 49 12.51 -3.83 16.01
CA TRP A 49 11.88 -4.37 14.80
C TRP A 49 10.75 -5.33 15.11
N THR A 50 9.62 -5.17 14.40
CA THR A 50 8.50 -6.12 14.48
C THR A 50 8.93 -7.54 14.08
N ASP A 51 8.27 -8.57 14.61
CA ASP A 51 8.58 -9.96 14.26
C ASP A 51 8.44 -10.25 12.76
N ILE A 52 7.51 -9.55 12.10
CA ILE A 52 7.34 -9.65 10.64
C ILE A 52 8.56 -9.09 9.91
N ALA A 53 9.11 -7.97 10.38
CA ALA A 53 10.31 -7.37 9.81
C ALA A 53 11.52 -8.29 10.01
N LYS A 54 11.71 -8.81 11.22
CA LYS A 54 12.77 -9.79 11.55
C LYS A 54 12.69 -11.03 10.65
N LYS A 55 11.51 -11.65 10.55
CA LYS A 55 11.29 -12.83 9.69
C LYS A 55 11.64 -12.54 8.22
N LYS A 56 11.23 -11.39 7.69
CA LYS A 56 11.58 -10.99 6.32
C LYS A 56 13.08 -10.80 6.13
N PHE A 57 13.73 -10.13 7.09
CA PHE A 57 15.16 -9.88 7.05
C PHE A 57 15.96 -11.19 7.06
N THR A 58 15.63 -12.12 7.96
CA THR A 58 16.26 -13.45 8.02
C THR A 58 16.06 -14.22 6.72
N HIS A 59 14.82 -14.30 6.22
CA HIS A 59 14.51 -14.99 4.97
C HIS A 59 15.25 -14.39 3.76
N TRP A 60 15.39 -13.07 3.70
CA TRP A 60 16.17 -12.43 2.65
C TRP A 60 17.67 -12.64 2.82
N GLY A 61 18.16 -12.75 4.05
CA GLY A 61 19.55 -13.09 4.35
C GLY A 61 19.90 -14.50 3.86
N GLU A 62 19.05 -15.49 4.14
CA GLU A 62 19.21 -16.84 3.60
C GLU A 62 19.26 -16.84 2.06
N LYS A 63 18.45 -15.99 1.43
CA LYS A 63 18.45 -15.84 -0.03
C LYS A 63 19.70 -15.14 -0.55
N SER A 64 20.31 -14.24 0.23
CA SER A 64 21.46 -13.42 -0.20
C SER A 64 22.70 -14.28 -0.45
N ILE A 65 22.83 -15.40 0.26
CA ILE A 65 23.95 -16.36 0.15
C ILE A 65 24.16 -16.82 -1.30
N ASN A 66 23.08 -16.95 -2.07
CA ASN A 66 23.12 -17.42 -3.46
C ASN A 66 23.39 -16.32 -4.50
N HIS A 67 23.67 -15.10 -4.05
CA HIS A 67 23.91 -13.94 -4.90
C HIS A 67 25.39 -13.61 -5.00
N THR A 68 25.79 -12.92 -6.06
CA THR A 68 27.20 -12.57 -6.29
C THR A 68 27.31 -11.08 -6.60
N VAL A 69 28.16 -10.36 -5.86
CA VAL A 69 28.51 -8.97 -6.20
C VAL A 69 29.51 -9.01 -7.36
N THR A 70 29.24 -8.24 -8.42
CA THR A 70 30.06 -8.24 -9.65
C THR A 70 30.78 -6.92 -9.88
N LYS A 71 30.19 -5.81 -9.43
CA LYS A 71 30.79 -4.48 -9.52
C LYS A 71 30.50 -3.73 -8.24
N TYR A 72 31.49 -2.98 -7.77
CA TYR A 72 31.37 -2.15 -6.59
C TYR A 72 31.98 -0.77 -6.87
N ASN A 73 31.26 0.29 -6.48
CA ASN A 73 31.71 1.67 -6.62
C ASN A 73 31.64 2.33 -5.23
N HIS A 74 32.81 2.52 -4.61
CA HIS A 74 32.98 3.14 -3.29
C HIS A 74 32.51 4.60 -3.28
N LEU A 75 32.79 5.37 -4.33
CA LEU A 75 32.44 6.80 -4.39
C LEU A 75 30.92 7.01 -4.42
N GLN A 76 30.20 6.14 -5.12
CA GLN A 76 28.74 6.21 -5.22
C GLN A 76 28.01 5.28 -4.22
N GLN A 77 28.74 4.59 -3.36
CA GLN A 77 28.23 3.57 -2.44
C GLN A 77 27.23 2.63 -3.13
N SER A 78 27.61 2.11 -4.29
CA SER A 78 26.72 1.31 -5.14
C SER A 78 27.34 -0.01 -5.57
N ALA A 79 26.51 -1.04 -5.63
CA ALA A 79 26.91 -2.40 -5.94
C ALA A 79 26.00 -3.00 -7.02
N SER A 80 26.58 -3.77 -7.94
CA SER A 80 25.84 -4.60 -8.90
C SER A 80 25.83 -6.04 -8.41
N VAL A 81 24.65 -6.55 -8.08
CA VAL A 81 24.44 -7.89 -7.54
C VAL A 81 23.74 -8.76 -8.55
N VAL A 82 24.36 -9.88 -8.89
CA VAL A 82 23.85 -10.86 -9.83
C VAL A 82 23.20 -12.01 -9.07
N THR A 83 22.03 -12.42 -9.55
CA THR A 83 21.20 -13.46 -8.95
C THR A 83 20.71 -14.42 -10.01
N LYS A 84 20.49 -15.68 -9.63
CA LYS A 84 19.84 -16.65 -10.53
C LYS A 84 18.38 -16.23 -10.77
N ARG A 85 17.94 -16.30 -12.03
CA ARG A 85 16.53 -16.10 -12.36
C ARG A 85 15.67 -17.15 -11.65
N GLN A 86 14.53 -16.73 -11.12
CA GLN A 86 13.57 -17.67 -10.53
C GLN A 86 12.82 -18.48 -11.59
N GLN A 87 12.70 -17.95 -12.81
CA GLN A 87 12.04 -18.60 -13.94
C GLN A 87 12.91 -18.44 -15.19
N GLY A 88 13.23 -19.56 -15.82
CA GLY A 88 14.01 -19.62 -17.05
C GLY A 88 15.53 -19.52 -16.83
N PRO A 89 16.32 -19.87 -17.87
CA PRO A 89 17.76 -19.76 -17.83
C PRO A 89 18.20 -18.30 -17.76
N GLY A 90 19.31 -18.05 -17.07
CA GLY A 90 19.99 -16.76 -17.04
C GLY A 90 20.10 -16.12 -15.66
N LEU A 91 20.76 -14.96 -15.67
CA LEU A 91 21.07 -14.18 -14.48
C LEU A 91 20.33 -12.84 -14.51
N ASN A 92 19.96 -12.34 -13.34
CA ASN A 92 19.40 -11.01 -13.15
C ASN A 92 20.40 -10.15 -12.39
N THR A 93 20.69 -8.97 -12.93
CA THR A 93 21.55 -7.98 -12.28
C THR A 93 20.70 -6.91 -11.63
N HIS A 94 20.95 -6.66 -10.36
CA HIS A 94 20.31 -5.62 -9.56
C HIS A 94 21.34 -4.61 -9.10
N VAL A 95 20.99 -3.33 -9.17
CA VAL A 95 21.84 -2.24 -8.67
C VAL A 95 21.32 -1.85 -7.29
N VAL A 96 22.21 -1.89 -6.32
CA VAL A 96 21.98 -1.43 -4.95
C VAL A 96 22.71 -0.11 -4.78
N LYS A 97 22.01 0.90 -4.25
CA LYS A 97 22.58 2.19 -3.84
C LYS A 97 22.42 2.30 -2.33
N LEU A 98 23.49 2.07 -1.58
CA LEU A 98 23.42 1.94 -0.12
C LEU A 98 23.14 3.27 0.56
N ALA A 99 23.80 4.35 0.12
CA ALA A 99 23.58 5.72 0.65
C ALA A 99 22.09 6.11 0.67
N ASN A 100 21.37 5.73 -0.39
CA ASN A 100 19.96 6.05 -0.56
C ASN A 100 19.03 4.96 -0.02
N ARG A 101 19.58 3.83 0.46
CA ARG A 101 18.80 2.64 0.88
C ARG A 101 17.90 2.12 -0.23
N GLU A 102 18.42 2.12 -1.45
CA GLU A 102 17.69 1.75 -2.65
C GLU A 102 18.24 0.48 -3.30
N CYS A 103 17.35 -0.28 -3.92
CA CYS A 103 17.71 -1.39 -4.78
C CYS A 103 16.77 -1.42 -5.98
N SER A 104 17.30 -1.69 -7.17
CA SER A 104 16.52 -1.73 -8.41
C SER A 104 15.41 -2.79 -8.41
N CYS A 105 15.45 -3.76 -7.49
CA CYS A 105 14.34 -4.70 -7.27
C CYS A 105 13.12 -4.08 -6.56
N GLY A 106 13.21 -2.83 -6.08
CA GLY A 106 12.14 -2.08 -5.41
C GLY A 106 11.81 -2.50 -3.98
N LYS A 107 12.29 -3.66 -3.53
CA LYS A 107 11.91 -4.24 -2.22
C LYS A 107 12.39 -3.43 -1.04
N TRP A 108 13.61 -2.86 -1.09
CA TRP A 108 14.12 -2.07 0.02
C TRP A 108 13.23 -0.85 0.29
N ASN A 109 12.92 -0.09 -0.76
CA ASN A 109 12.01 1.05 -0.66
C ASN A 109 10.59 0.62 -0.23
N GLN A 110 10.06 -0.50 -0.75
CA GLN A 110 8.71 -0.95 -0.43
C GLN A 110 8.54 -1.38 1.04
N PHE A 111 9.53 -2.07 1.60
CA PHE A 111 9.42 -2.68 2.92
C PHE A 111 10.18 -1.91 4.01
N GLY A 112 11.01 -0.93 3.65
CA GLY A 112 11.87 -0.19 4.57
C GLY A 112 12.98 -1.05 5.21
N ILE A 113 13.25 -2.23 4.66
CA ILE A 113 14.19 -3.22 5.20
C ILE A 113 15.11 -3.67 4.06
N PRO A 114 16.43 -3.85 4.30
CA PRO A 114 17.36 -4.31 3.28
C PRO A 114 16.89 -5.62 2.62
N CYS A 115 16.81 -5.63 1.30
CA CYS A 115 16.49 -6.84 0.54
C CYS A 115 17.70 -7.78 0.39
N SER A 116 17.50 -8.98 -0.15
CA SER A 116 18.60 -9.95 -0.29
C SER A 116 19.78 -9.46 -1.13
N HIS A 117 19.57 -8.56 -2.11
CA HIS A 117 20.67 -7.93 -2.85
C HIS A 117 21.45 -6.95 -1.98
N ALA A 118 20.74 -6.17 -1.16
CA ALA A 118 21.33 -5.18 -0.28
C ALA A 118 22.15 -5.82 0.83
N GLN A 119 21.61 -6.89 1.44
CA GLN A 119 22.34 -7.68 2.42
C GLN A 119 23.58 -8.33 1.78
N LYS A 120 23.51 -8.76 0.51
CA LYS A 120 24.71 -9.31 -0.15
C LYS A 120 25.79 -8.25 -0.40
N SER A 121 25.41 -7.00 -0.67
CA SER A 121 26.37 -5.92 -0.86
C SER A 121 27.04 -5.44 0.43
N GLU A 122 26.51 -5.83 1.60
CA GLU A 122 27.04 -5.46 2.91
C GLU A 122 28.42 -6.08 3.19
N ASP A 123 28.70 -7.27 2.66
CA ASP A 123 30.00 -7.96 2.76
C ASP A 123 31.19 -7.14 2.19
N TYR A 124 30.91 -6.10 1.39
CA TYR A 124 31.91 -5.33 0.64
C TYR A 124 32.06 -3.88 1.13
N TRP A 125 31.50 -3.56 2.29
CA TRP A 125 31.54 -2.21 2.86
C TRP A 125 32.10 -2.23 4.29
N ASP A 126 32.90 -1.22 4.64
CA ASP A 126 33.34 -1.00 6.02
C ASP A 126 32.10 -0.82 6.90
N VAL A 127 31.96 -1.65 7.94
CA VAL A 127 30.78 -1.77 8.81
C VAL A 127 30.04 -0.44 8.89
N PRO A 128 28.91 -0.27 8.17
CA PRO A 128 28.27 1.01 8.20
C PRO A 128 27.69 1.14 9.61
N ASN A 129 28.04 2.23 10.29
CA ASN A 129 27.35 2.65 11.51
C ASN A 129 25.95 3.17 11.16
N PHE A 130 25.19 2.40 10.37
CA PHE A 130 23.80 2.71 10.08
C PHE A 130 22.97 2.05 11.16
N GLU A 131 22.57 2.85 12.14
CA GLU A 131 21.46 2.45 12.97
C GLU A 131 20.24 2.28 12.07
N LEU A 132 19.66 1.08 12.08
CA LEU A 132 18.47 0.74 11.32
C LEU A 132 17.24 1.38 11.97
N VAL A 133 17.14 2.69 11.81
CA VAL A 133 16.01 3.50 12.26
C VAL A 133 14.76 3.09 11.48
N HIS A 134 13.74 2.61 12.19
CA HIS A 134 12.41 2.43 11.64
C HIS A 134 11.88 3.81 11.25
N ASP A 135 11.89 4.14 9.96
CA ASP A 135 11.27 5.36 9.45
C ASP A 135 9.74 5.18 9.44
N PRO A 136 9.00 5.84 10.36
CA PRO A 136 7.56 5.73 10.41
C PRO A 136 6.89 6.36 9.18
N THR A 137 7.61 7.19 8.41
CA THR A 137 7.08 7.90 7.25
C THR A 137 6.97 7.05 5.98
N ILE A 138 7.64 5.89 5.91
CA ILE A 138 7.49 4.96 4.78
C ILE A 138 6.03 4.46 4.67
N ARG A 139 5.31 4.38 5.80
CA ARG A 139 3.86 4.06 5.80
C ARG A 139 2.98 5.22 5.36
N THR A 140 3.44 6.47 5.50
CA THR A 140 2.72 7.69 5.11
C THR A 140 3.15 8.25 3.75
N SER A 141 4.14 7.65 3.07
CA SER A 141 4.47 7.97 1.67
C SER A 141 3.37 7.48 0.73
N THR A 142 2.21 8.15 0.75
CA THR A 142 1.43 8.35 -0.46
C THR A 142 2.30 9.15 -1.41
N ARG A 143 2.95 8.46 -2.34
CA ARG A 143 3.70 9.07 -3.46
C ARG A 143 2.94 10.29 -4.01
N PRO A 144 3.61 11.42 -4.29
CA PRO A 144 3.02 12.47 -5.11
C PRO A 144 2.60 11.83 -6.45
N GLY A 145 1.33 11.95 -6.82
CA GLY A 145 0.78 11.32 -8.03
C GLY A 145 0.05 9.99 -7.81
N ARG A 146 -0.18 9.53 -6.57
CA ARG A 146 -1.24 8.55 -6.33
C ARG A 146 -2.56 9.25 -6.64
N ASN A 147 -3.18 8.91 -7.77
CA ASN A 147 -4.53 9.32 -8.10
C ASN A 147 -5.36 9.17 -6.83
N LYS A 148 -5.95 10.28 -6.33
CA LYS A 148 -6.95 10.22 -5.28
C LYS A 148 -7.86 9.07 -5.70
N THR A 149 -7.95 8.02 -4.89
CA THR A 149 -8.91 6.95 -5.15
C THR A 149 -10.26 7.63 -5.01
N SER A 150 -10.80 8.16 -6.12
CA SER A 150 -12.20 8.45 -6.22
C SER A 150 -12.88 7.14 -5.85
N ARG A 151 -13.68 7.18 -4.79
CA ARG A 151 -14.52 6.07 -4.36
C ARG A 151 -15.02 5.33 -5.61
N ILE A 152 -14.71 4.04 -5.72
CA ILE A 152 -15.17 3.22 -6.84
C ILE A 152 -16.71 3.32 -6.86
N PRO A 153 -17.32 3.84 -7.94
CA PRO A 153 -18.77 4.01 -7.99
C PRO A 153 -19.44 2.64 -7.88
N ASN A 154 -20.45 2.53 -7.01
CA ASN A 154 -21.22 1.31 -6.85
C ASN A 154 -22.52 1.38 -7.67
N GLU A 155 -23.18 0.24 -7.92
CA GLU A 155 -24.40 0.18 -8.75
C GLU A 155 -25.53 1.11 -8.28
N MET A 156 -25.60 1.43 -6.98
CA MET A 156 -26.59 2.37 -6.43
C MET A 156 -26.32 3.83 -6.79
N ASP A 157 -25.07 4.22 -7.02
CA ASP A 157 -24.69 5.59 -7.39
C ASP A 157 -25.24 5.93 -8.80
N TRP A 158 -25.28 4.93 -9.69
CA TRP A 158 -25.89 5.05 -11.03
C TRP A 158 -27.42 5.14 -11.01
N ARG A 159 -28.09 4.53 -10.02
CA ARG A 159 -29.55 4.61 -9.88
C ARG A 159 -29.98 6.01 -9.43
N GLN A 160 -29.34 6.55 -8.40
CA GLN A 160 -29.62 7.90 -7.91
C GLN A 160 -29.34 8.97 -8.98
N THR A 161 -28.27 8.79 -9.77
CA THR A 161 -27.95 9.72 -10.86
C THR A 161 -29.02 9.71 -11.96
N ARG A 162 -29.51 8.52 -12.34
CA ARG A 162 -30.59 8.39 -13.33
C ARG A 162 -31.93 8.94 -12.82
N GLU A 163 -32.25 8.69 -11.55
CA GLU A 163 -33.46 9.23 -10.92
C GLU A 163 -33.46 10.76 -10.86
N ARG A 164 -32.31 11.38 -10.54
CA ARG A 164 -32.15 12.84 -10.56
C ARG A 164 -32.28 13.41 -11.97
N GLN A 165 -31.69 12.78 -12.97
CA GLN A 165 -31.80 13.21 -14.37
C GLN A 165 -33.25 13.11 -14.88
N GLN A 166 -33.96 12.02 -14.55
CA GLN A 166 -35.38 11.87 -14.91
C GLN A 166 -36.28 12.88 -14.16
N ALA A 167 -35.95 13.22 -12.91
CA ALA A 167 -36.66 14.26 -12.18
C ALA A 167 -36.42 15.65 -12.78
N GLN A 168 -35.19 15.95 -13.21
CA GLN A 168 -34.85 17.20 -13.90
C GLN A 168 -35.55 17.34 -15.25
N GLN A 169 -35.56 16.28 -16.06
CA GLN A 169 -36.27 16.27 -17.35
C GLN A 169 -37.79 16.42 -17.20
N ARG A 170 -38.39 15.81 -16.16
CA ARG A 170 -39.82 16.02 -15.84
C ARG A 170 -40.12 17.45 -15.38
N GLY A 171 -39.21 18.06 -14.61
CA GLY A 171 -39.33 19.44 -14.18
C GLY A 171 -39.15 20.46 -15.31
N GLU A 172 -38.28 20.19 -16.28
CA GLU A 172 -38.07 21.03 -17.46
C GLU A 172 -39.23 20.92 -18.46
N SER A 173 -39.74 19.71 -18.69
CA SER A 173 -40.93 19.49 -19.54
C SER A 173 -42.18 20.18 -18.99
N SER A 174 -42.38 20.16 -17.67
CA SER A 174 -43.47 20.89 -17.00
C SER A 174 -43.31 22.41 -17.02
N ARG A 175 -42.10 22.93 -17.22
CA ARG A 175 -41.84 24.38 -17.34
C ARG A 175 -42.04 24.87 -18.78
N GLN A 176 -41.77 24.04 -19.78
CA GLN A 176 -41.99 24.37 -21.20
C GLN A 176 -43.47 24.35 -21.60
N SER A 177 -44.34 23.60 -20.92
CA SER A 177 -45.78 23.58 -21.19
C SER A 177 -46.55 24.82 -20.69
N ASN A 178 -45.89 25.75 -19.98
CA ASN A 178 -46.52 26.93 -19.36
C ASN A 178 -46.03 28.27 -19.96
N VAL A 179 -45.48 28.26 -21.18
CA VAL A 179 -45.06 29.50 -21.87
C VAL A 179 -46.26 30.12 -22.60
N PRO A 180 -46.73 31.34 -22.26
CA PRO A 180 -47.82 32.00 -22.98
C PRO A 180 -47.42 32.41 -24.39
N LEU A 181 -48.32 32.22 -25.36
CA LEU A 181 -48.11 32.58 -26.77
C LEU A 181 -47.94 34.11 -26.95
N PRO A 182 -46.98 34.58 -27.78
CA PRO A 182 -46.84 36.00 -28.08
C PRO A 182 -48.00 36.50 -28.95
N GLY A 183 -48.61 37.63 -28.55
CA GLY A 183 -49.67 38.29 -29.30
C GLY A 183 -49.21 38.84 -30.64
N HIS A 184 -50.10 38.73 -31.64
CA HIS A 184 -49.93 39.30 -32.98
C HIS A 184 -50.02 40.83 -32.95
N PRO A 185 -49.14 41.57 -33.65
CA PRO A 185 -49.34 42.99 -33.91
C PRO A 185 -50.21 43.20 -35.18
N GLU A 186 -50.94 44.32 -35.17
CA GLU A 186 -51.86 44.82 -36.21
C GLU A 186 -51.23 45.03 -37.58
#